data_AF-A0A502SL27-F1
#
_entry.id   AF-A0A502SL27-F1
#
_cell.length_a   1.000
_cell.length_b   1.000
_cell.length_c   1.000
_cell.angle_alpha   90.00
_cell.angle_beta   90.00
_cell.angle_gamma   90.00
#
_symmetry.space_group_name_H-M   'P 1'
#
loop_
_entity.id
_entity.type
_entity.pdbx_description
1 polymer ?
#
loop_
_entity_poly.entity_id
_entity_poly.type
_entity_poly.pdbx_seq_one_letter_code
_entity_poly.pdbx_strand_id
1 'polypeptide(L)'
;MSDDTAVRRSLSEEIGYWLESASRTLEKRYGDGVPLAKQDMLLAHYLYGLTTVVHAHDAPAVHLAAVRSYLKRLIPPERVAAALQAVPEAGDAWLENTLDRVEAIGEKQGHALLARGADVIVPFSSRHALAAGSAEPAVIERGPPKEAFSQ
;
A
#
# COMPACT_ATOMS: atom_id res chain seq x y z
N MET A 1 -2.85 20.84 -34.81
CA MET A 1 -2.27 19.54 -34.41
C MET A 1 -2.31 19.52 -32.90
N SER A 2 -3.19 18.72 -32.31
CA SER A 2 -3.33 18.64 -30.85
C SER A 2 -2.18 17.81 -30.29
N ASP A 3 -1.28 18.45 -29.56
CA ASP A 3 -0.34 17.77 -28.67
C ASP A 3 -1.12 17.26 -27.47
N ASP A 4 -1.72 16.07 -27.62
CA ASP A 4 -2.29 15.29 -26.51
C ASP A 4 -1.13 14.76 -25.66
N THR A 5 -0.55 15.65 -24.86
CA THR A 5 0.53 15.33 -23.94
C THR A 5 -0.12 14.64 -22.74
N ALA A 6 -0.43 13.35 -22.90
CA ALA A 6 -0.84 12.52 -21.79
C ALA A 6 0.31 12.47 -20.76
N VAL A 7 0.25 13.33 -19.74
CA VAL A 7 1.17 13.30 -18.61
C VAL A 7 0.95 11.95 -17.91
N ARG A 8 1.84 10.99 -18.19
CA ARG A 8 1.85 9.68 -17.52
C ARG A 8 2.18 9.92 -16.06
N ARG A 9 1.21 9.69 -15.18
CA ARG A 9 1.37 9.77 -13.73
C ARG A 9 2.25 8.62 -13.23
N SER A 10 2.99 8.87 -12.17
CA SER A 10 3.70 7.82 -11.43
C SER A 10 2.69 6.85 -10.78
N LEU A 11 3.13 5.63 -10.48
CA LEU A 11 2.30 4.64 -9.80
C LEU A 11 1.72 5.17 -8.47
N SER A 12 2.51 5.92 -7.70
CA SER A 12 2.06 6.53 -6.44
C SER A 12 0.98 7.61 -6.65
N GLU A 13 1.05 8.37 -7.74
CA GLU A 13 0.03 9.37 -8.08
C GLU A 13 -1.25 8.70 -8.57
N GLU A 14 -1.14 7.62 -9.35
CA GLU A 14 -2.29 6.82 -9.77
C GLU A 14 -3.00 6.17 -8.57
N ILE A 15 -2.24 5.55 -7.65
CA ILE A 15 -2.81 4.99 -6.40
C ILE A 15 -3.51 6.10 -5.60
N GLY A 16 -2.89 7.28 -5.47
CA GLY A 16 -3.48 8.44 -4.80
C GLY A 16 -4.80 8.86 -5.46
N TYR A 17 -4.83 8.98 -6.78
CA TYR A 17 -6.01 9.32 -7.56
C TYR A 17 -7.16 8.32 -7.34
N TRP A 18 -6.87 7.02 -7.40
CA TRP A 18 -7.85 5.96 -7.16
C TRP A 18 -8.41 6.01 -5.73
N LEU A 19 -7.54 6.27 -4.76
CA LEU A 19 -7.94 6.39 -3.36
C LEU A 19 -8.86 7.61 -3.11
N GLU A 20 -8.53 8.77 -3.67
CA GLU A 20 -9.37 9.97 -3.61
C GLU A 20 -10.73 9.75 -4.28
N SER A 21 -10.72 9.09 -5.43
CA SER A 21 -11.95 8.74 -6.17
C SER A 21 -12.84 7.80 -5.37
N ALA A 22 -12.26 6.78 -4.73
CA ALA A 22 -12.98 5.86 -3.86
C ALA A 22 -13.56 6.58 -2.63
N SER A 23 -12.79 7.45 -1.98
CA SER A 23 -13.26 8.26 -0.85
C SER A 23 -14.47 9.11 -1.22
N ARG A 24 -14.42 9.83 -2.35
CA ARG A 24 -15.58 10.61 -2.85
C ARG A 24 -16.78 9.73 -3.19
N THR A 25 -16.55 8.52 -3.68
CA THR A 25 -17.61 7.57 -4.00
C THR A 25 -18.29 7.05 -2.75
N LEU A 26 -17.52 6.73 -1.71
CA LEU A 26 -18.05 6.32 -0.40
C LEU A 26 -18.88 7.44 0.23
N GLU A 27 -18.35 8.67 0.26
CA GLU A 27 -19.04 9.85 0.76
C GLU A 27 -20.37 10.07 0.01
N LYS A 28 -20.36 10.02 -1.33
CA LYS A 28 -21.57 10.20 -2.13
C LYS A 28 -22.61 9.09 -1.91
N ARG A 29 -22.15 7.85 -1.71
CA ARG A 29 -23.03 6.68 -1.61
C ARG A 29 -23.63 6.53 -0.22
N TYR A 30 -22.82 6.77 0.80
CA TYR A 30 -23.15 6.45 2.17
C TYR A 30 -23.34 7.70 3.02
N GLY A 31 -22.55 8.75 2.80
CA GLY A 31 -22.63 10.02 3.54
C GLY A 31 -22.83 9.80 5.04
N ASP A 32 -23.78 10.51 5.63
CA ASP A 32 -24.12 10.36 7.05
C ASP A 32 -24.88 9.06 7.39
N GLY A 33 -25.28 8.27 6.39
CA GLY A 33 -26.03 7.02 6.57
C GLY A 33 -25.19 5.84 7.04
N VAL A 34 -23.86 5.93 6.99
CA VAL A 34 -22.93 4.93 7.51
C VAL A 34 -21.94 5.59 8.46
N PRO A 35 -21.70 5.05 9.67
CA PRO A 35 -20.73 5.60 10.60
C PRO A 35 -19.36 5.80 9.95
N LEU A 36 -18.72 6.94 10.23
CA LEU A 36 -17.45 7.32 9.64
C LEU A 36 -16.36 6.25 9.83
N ALA A 37 -16.35 5.56 10.97
CA ALA A 37 -15.43 4.45 11.24
C ALA A 37 -15.59 3.30 10.24
N LYS A 38 -16.82 2.94 9.87
CA LYS A 38 -17.08 1.90 8.86
C LYS A 38 -16.65 2.38 7.47
N GLN A 39 -16.86 3.66 7.15
CA GLN A 39 -16.37 4.23 5.90
C GLN A 39 -14.83 4.19 5.81
N ASP A 40 -14.14 4.49 6.91
CA ASP A 40 -12.68 4.39 6.98
C ASP A 40 -12.18 2.95 6.80
N MET A 41 -12.88 1.96 7.38
CA MET A 41 -12.59 0.54 7.16
C MET A 41 -12.76 0.15 5.68
N LEU A 42 -13.86 0.58 5.06
CA LEU A 42 -14.11 0.34 3.63
C LEU A 42 -13.01 0.95 2.75
N LEU A 43 -12.57 2.17 3.07
CA LEU A 43 -11.48 2.83 2.35
C LEU A 43 -10.15 2.11 2.55
N ALA A 44 -9.87 1.61 3.76
CA ALA A 44 -8.68 0.84 4.07
C ALA A 44 -8.64 -0.51 3.32
N HIS A 45 -9.75 -1.25 3.27
CA HIS A 45 -9.84 -2.51 2.52
C HIS A 45 -9.76 -2.31 1.01
N TYR A 46 -10.40 -1.27 0.48
CA TYR A 46 -10.25 -0.89 -0.92
C TYR A 46 -8.78 -0.64 -1.27
N LEU A 47 -8.08 0.17 -0.46
CA LEU A 47 -6.68 0.46 -0.67
C LEU A 47 -5.80 -0.77 -0.51
N TYR A 48 -6.09 -1.63 0.48
CA TYR A 48 -5.39 -2.89 0.67
C TYR A 48 -5.48 -3.75 -0.60
N GLY A 49 -6.67 -3.99 -1.13
CA GLY A 49 -6.85 -4.71 -2.40
C GLY A 49 -6.13 -4.02 -3.57
N LEU A 50 -6.23 -2.70 -3.69
CA LEU A 50 -5.53 -1.94 -4.73
C LEU A 50 -4.00 -2.12 -4.69
N THR A 51 -3.44 -2.14 -3.48
CA THR A 51 -2.00 -2.16 -3.27
C THR A 51 -1.43 -3.56 -3.10
N THR A 52 -2.24 -4.57 -2.81
CA THR A 52 -1.79 -5.97 -2.65
C THR A 52 -1.15 -6.48 -3.94
N VAL A 53 -1.71 -6.09 -5.09
CA VAL A 53 -1.17 -6.46 -6.40
C VAL A 53 0.17 -5.76 -6.66
N VAL A 54 0.28 -4.49 -6.27
CA VAL A 54 1.48 -3.67 -6.47
C VAL A 54 2.63 -4.10 -5.56
N HIS A 55 2.29 -4.49 -4.33
CA HIS A 55 3.23 -4.86 -3.28
C HIS A 55 3.31 -6.38 -3.08
N ALA A 56 2.92 -7.18 -4.08
CA ALA A 56 2.82 -8.65 -3.99
C ALA A 56 4.15 -9.34 -3.62
N HIS A 57 5.29 -8.70 -3.90
CA HIS A 57 6.63 -9.20 -3.60
C HIS A 57 7.30 -8.50 -2.41
N ASP A 58 6.63 -7.52 -1.82
CA ASP A 58 7.16 -6.79 -0.67
C ASP A 58 6.89 -7.55 0.63
N ALA A 59 7.72 -7.29 1.65
CA ALA A 59 7.43 -7.78 2.99
C ALA A 59 6.12 -7.15 3.53
N PRO A 60 5.31 -7.88 4.32
CA PRO A 60 4.05 -7.36 4.85
C PRO A 60 4.16 -6.02 5.60
N ALA A 61 5.29 -5.80 6.29
CA ALA A 61 5.56 -4.53 6.98
C ALA A 61 5.73 -3.35 6.02
N VAL A 62 6.32 -3.58 4.84
CA VAL A 62 6.49 -2.57 3.79
C VAL A 62 5.14 -2.22 3.17
N HIS A 63 4.33 -3.23 2.85
CA HIS A 63 2.97 -3.02 2.33
C HIS A 63 2.09 -2.26 3.33
N LEU A 64 2.09 -2.65 4.60
CA LEU A 64 1.36 -1.94 5.66
C LEU A 64 1.83 -0.48 5.80
N ALA A 65 3.13 -0.22 5.72
CA ALA A 65 3.68 1.13 5.75
C ALA A 65 3.22 1.97 4.55
N ALA A 66 3.14 1.37 3.36
CA ALA A 66 2.61 2.02 2.16
C ALA A 66 1.12 2.35 2.31
N VAL A 67 0.28 1.38 2.71
CA VAL A 67 -1.15 1.57 2.98
C VAL A 67 -1.37 2.71 3.96
N ARG A 68 -0.65 2.70 5.09
CA ARG A 68 -0.71 3.77 6.09
C ARG A 68 -0.31 5.13 5.51
N SER A 69 0.72 5.18 4.68
CA SER A 69 1.20 6.42 4.06
C SER A 69 0.18 7.01 3.09
N TYR A 70 -0.54 6.19 2.33
CA TYR A 70 -1.59 6.66 1.43
C TYR A 70 -2.84 7.12 2.18
N LEU A 71 -3.32 6.36 3.19
CA LEU A 71 -4.50 6.77 3.97
C LEU A 71 -4.30 8.11 4.67
N LYS A 72 -3.10 8.37 5.20
CA LYS A 72 -2.74 9.64 5.86
C LYS A 72 -2.82 10.86 4.95
N ARG A 73 -2.89 10.69 3.62
CA ARG A 73 -3.10 11.79 2.68
C ARG A 73 -4.55 12.28 2.67
N LEU A 74 -5.49 11.46 3.14
CA LEU A 74 -6.93 11.69 3.04
C LEU A 74 -7.63 11.82 4.39
N ILE A 75 -7.21 11.05 5.39
CA ILE A 75 -7.84 11.06 6.71
C ILE A 75 -6.81 11.28 7.83
N PRO A 76 -7.23 11.85 8.98
CA PRO A 76 -6.35 12.08 10.13
C PRO A 76 -5.63 10.82 10.60
N PRO A 77 -4.36 10.91 11.06
CA PRO A 77 -3.56 9.75 11.49
C PRO A 77 -4.23 8.82 12.52
N GLU A 78 -5.06 9.38 13.38
CA GLU A 78 -5.78 8.73 14.47
C GLU A 78 -6.86 7.82 13.89
N ARG A 79 -7.57 8.31 12.87
CA ARG A 79 -8.56 7.55 12.10
C ARG A 79 -7.90 6.48 11.25
N VAL A 80 -6.72 6.76 10.67
CA VAL A 80 -5.93 5.72 9.97
C VAL A 80 -5.59 4.57 10.92
N ALA A 81 -5.08 4.87 12.11
CA ALA A 81 -4.72 3.84 13.08
C ALA A 81 -5.93 3.03 13.51
N ALA A 82 -7.06 3.69 13.81
CA ALA A 82 -8.30 3.04 14.18
C ALA A 82 -8.83 2.13 13.05
N ALA A 83 -8.87 2.61 11.81
CA ALA A 83 -9.37 1.84 10.66
C ALA A 83 -8.53 0.60 10.36
N LEU A 84 -7.20 0.70 10.48
CA LEU A 84 -6.29 -0.42 10.26
C LEU A 84 -6.30 -1.47 11.38
N GLN A 85 -6.85 -1.13 12.55
CA GLN A 85 -6.97 -2.02 13.71
C GLN A 85 -8.41 -2.52 13.91
N ALA A 86 -9.37 -1.90 13.23
CA ALA A 86 -10.78 -2.22 13.39
C ALA A 86 -11.10 -3.59 12.81
N VAL A 87 -12.01 -4.29 13.48
CA VAL A 87 -12.60 -5.54 13.03
C VAL A 87 -14.11 -5.34 13.01
N PRO A 88 -14.84 -5.83 11.99
CA PRO A 88 -16.30 -5.76 11.98
C PRO A 88 -16.89 -6.33 13.26
N GLU A 89 -17.94 -5.68 13.77
CA GLU A 89 -18.68 -6.21 14.90
C GLU A 89 -19.32 -7.55 14.53
N ALA A 90 -19.30 -8.51 15.45
CA ALA A 90 -19.90 -9.81 15.22
C ALA A 90 -21.38 -9.67 14.84
N GLY A 91 -21.75 -10.17 13.65
CA GLY A 91 -23.12 -10.09 13.12
C GLY A 91 -23.37 -8.91 12.17
N ASP A 92 -22.38 -8.05 11.91
CA ASP A 92 -22.47 -7.02 10.87
C ASP A 92 -22.19 -7.59 9.47
N ALA A 93 -23.07 -8.50 9.03
CA ALA A 93 -22.94 -9.20 7.76
C ALA A 93 -22.94 -8.24 6.55
N TRP A 94 -23.56 -7.06 6.68
CA TRP A 94 -23.50 -6.04 5.64
C TRP A 94 -22.08 -5.50 5.49
N LEU A 95 -21.42 -5.14 6.59
CA LEU A 95 -20.06 -4.62 6.56
C LEU A 95 -19.08 -5.69 6.07
N GLU A 96 -19.16 -6.92 6.59
CA GLU A 96 -18.30 -8.04 6.18
C GLU A 96 -18.34 -8.26 4.66
N ASN A 97 -19.54 -8.47 4.09
CA ASN A 97 -19.67 -8.68 2.65
C ASN A 97 -19.33 -7.41 1.83
N THR A 98 -19.48 -6.21 2.41
CA THR A 98 -19.08 -4.99 1.72
C THR A 98 -17.56 -4.83 1.69
N LEU A 99 -16.85 -5.22 2.75
CA LEU A 99 -15.38 -5.21 2.82
C LEU A 99 -14.78 -6.12 1.75
N ASP A 100 -15.25 -7.37 1.64
CA ASP A 100 -14.80 -8.30 0.59
C ASP A 100 -14.99 -7.73 -0.82
N ARG A 101 -16.13 -7.08 -1.05
CA ARG A 101 -16.44 -6.48 -2.35
C ARG A 101 -15.54 -5.28 -2.66
N VAL A 102 -15.32 -4.38 -1.72
CA VAL A 102 -14.46 -3.21 -1.97
C VAL A 102 -13.00 -3.61 -2.13
N GLU A 103 -12.56 -4.63 -1.41
CA GLU A 103 -11.23 -5.21 -1.57
C GLU A 103 -11.04 -5.81 -2.97
N ALA A 104 -11.97 -6.65 -3.43
CA ALA A 104 -11.95 -7.22 -4.78
C ALA A 104 -12.01 -6.15 -5.89
N ILE A 105 -12.75 -5.05 -5.66
CA ILE A 105 -12.74 -3.90 -6.57
C ILE A 105 -11.36 -3.25 -6.59
N GLY A 106 -10.75 -3.03 -5.43
CA GLY A 106 -9.39 -2.52 -5.30
C GLY A 106 -8.39 -3.37 -6.09
N GLU A 107 -8.39 -4.68 -5.85
CA GLU A 107 -7.51 -5.66 -6.51
C GLU A 107 -7.64 -5.60 -8.04
N LYS A 108 -8.87 -5.59 -8.55
CA LYS A 108 -9.13 -5.45 -9.99
C LYS A 108 -8.53 -4.16 -10.56
N GLN A 109 -8.62 -3.04 -9.84
CA GLN A 109 -8.00 -1.78 -10.26
C GLN A 109 -6.48 -1.85 -10.17
N GLY A 110 -5.92 -2.53 -9.16
CA GLY A 110 -4.48 -2.76 -9.03
C GLY A 110 -3.91 -3.51 -10.24
N HIS A 111 -4.57 -4.58 -10.66
CA HIS A 111 -4.21 -5.30 -11.89
C HIS A 111 -4.30 -4.43 -13.13
N ALA A 112 -5.36 -3.62 -13.26
CA ALA A 112 -5.49 -2.68 -14.38
C ALA A 112 -4.37 -1.64 -14.39
N LEU A 113 -3.90 -1.22 -13.21
CA LEU A 113 -2.82 -0.26 -13.06
C LEU A 113 -1.47 -0.81 -13.53
N LEU A 114 -1.15 -2.05 -13.13
CA LEU A 114 0.06 -2.74 -13.61
C LEU A 114 0.00 -3.04 -15.10
N ALA A 115 -1.16 -3.46 -15.62
CA ALA A 115 -1.33 -3.80 -17.03
C ALA A 115 -1.16 -2.59 -17.97
N ARG A 116 -1.46 -1.37 -17.49
CA ARG A 116 -1.20 -0.11 -18.22
C ARG A 116 0.27 0.29 -18.26
N GLY A 117 1.13 -0.54 -17.67
CA GLY A 117 2.56 -0.33 -17.62
C GLY A 117 2.90 0.92 -16.84
N ALA A 118 2.22 1.24 -15.72
CA ALA A 118 2.80 2.21 -14.79
C ALA A 118 4.15 1.64 -14.35
N ASP A 119 5.27 2.25 -14.79
CA ASP A 119 6.60 1.80 -14.36
C ASP A 119 6.57 1.79 -12.83
N VAL A 120 6.81 0.61 -12.26
CA VAL A 120 6.93 0.41 -10.81
C VAL A 120 8.26 1.01 -10.37
N ILE A 121 8.37 2.34 -10.47
CA ILE A 121 9.30 3.10 -9.68
C ILE A 121 8.53 3.35 -8.38
N VAL A 122 8.87 2.62 -7.33
CA VAL A 122 8.47 2.94 -5.97
C VAL A 122 9.60 3.80 -5.39
N PRO A 123 9.59 5.14 -5.50
CA PRO A 123 10.55 5.95 -4.79
C PRO A 123 10.02 6.14 -3.37
N PHE A 124 10.06 5.09 -2.54
CA PHE A 124 9.86 5.28 -1.10
C PHE A 124 11.21 5.46 -0.41
N SER A 125 11.82 6.62 -0.61
CA SER A 125 12.85 7.11 0.31
C SER A 125 12.18 7.59 1.59
N SER A 126 12.07 6.68 2.56
CA SER A 126 11.78 7.05 3.94
C SER A 126 12.91 7.94 4.46
N ARG A 127 12.60 9.21 4.76
CA ARG A 127 13.51 10.17 5.43
C ARG A 127 13.91 9.77 6.87
N HIS A 128 13.55 8.57 7.31
CA HIS A 128 13.85 8.00 8.62
C HIS A 128 14.76 6.75 8.59
N ALA A 129 15.21 6.29 7.41
CA ALA A 129 16.10 5.12 7.31
C ALA A 129 17.58 5.40 7.67
N LEU A 130 17.95 6.65 7.93
CA LEU A 130 19.33 7.07 8.22
C LEU A 130 19.72 6.95 9.71
N ALA A 131 18.93 6.23 10.50
CA ALA A 131 19.18 6.02 11.94
C ALA A 131 19.29 4.53 12.32
N ALA A 132 19.71 3.67 11.39
CA ALA A 132 20.30 2.37 11.74
C ALA A 132 21.80 2.46 11.48
N GLY A 133 22.58 2.33 12.55
CA GLY A 133 23.98 2.71 12.63
C GLY A 133 24.88 2.14 11.54
N SER A 134 25.85 2.97 11.16
CA SER A 134 27.09 2.59 10.53
C SER A 134 27.74 1.42 11.28
N ALA A 135 27.65 0.22 10.73
CA ALA A 135 28.58 -0.85 11.03
C ALA A 135 29.54 -0.92 9.84
N GLU A 136 30.79 -0.49 10.07
CA GLU A 136 31.89 -0.70 9.13
C GLU A 136 31.95 -2.18 8.71
N PRO A 137 32.11 -2.47 7.41
CA PRO A 137 32.44 -3.82 6.97
C PRO A 137 33.91 -4.08 7.32
N ALA A 138 34.15 -4.86 8.38
CA ALA A 138 35.45 -5.46 8.62
C ALA A 138 35.81 -6.34 7.42
N VAL A 139 36.85 -5.95 6.67
CA VAL A 139 37.48 -6.76 5.64
C VAL A 139 38.03 -8.02 6.32
N ILE A 140 37.36 -9.16 6.09
CA ILE A 140 37.90 -10.46 6.48
C ILE A 140 38.77 -10.94 5.32
N GLU A 141 40.08 -10.73 5.46
CA GLU A 141 41.10 -11.30 4.58
C GLU A 141 41.09 -12.83 4.73
N ARG A 142 40.57 -13.54 3.71
CA ARG A 142 40.66 -15.00 3.64
C ARG A 142 42.06 -15.39 3.15
N GLY A 143 42.89 -15.86 4.08
CA GLY A 143 44.13 -16.58 3.74
C GLY A 143 43.84 -17.90 3.01
N PRO A 144 44.80 -18.41 2.22
CA PRO A 144 44.58 -19.56 1.33
C PRO A 144 44.47 -20.88 2.12
N PRO A 145 43.75 -21.88 1.60
CA PRO A 145 43.56 -23.15 2.28
C PRO A 145 44.85 -23.99 2.21
N LYS A 146 45.33 -24.44 3.38
CA LYS A 146 46.35 -25.48 3.46
C LYS A 146 45.74 -26.81 3.03
N GLU A 147 46.18 -27.34 1.90
CA GLU A 147 45.98 -28.73 1.51
C GLU A 147 46.69 -29.64 2.51
N ALA A 148 45.93 -30.56 3.11
CA ALA A 148 46.45 -31.69 3.86
C ALA A 148 46.46 -32.90 2.90
N PHE A 149 47.62 -33.22 2.35
CA PHE A 149 47.92 -34.56 1.84
C PHE A 149 48.85 -35.23 2.86
N SER A 150 48.30 -36.14 3.66
CA SER A 150 49.08 -37.17 4.35
C SER A 150 49.22 -38.36 3.41
N GLN A 151 50.47 -38.73 3.12
CA GLN A 151 50.86 -40.12 2.87
C GLN A 151 51.43 -40.71 4.16
#